data_AF-A0A919PQJ9-F1
#
_entry.id   AF-A0A919PQJ9-F1
#
_cell.length_a   1.000
_cell.length_b   1.000
_cell.length_c   1.000
_cell.angle_alpha   90.00
_cell.angle_beta   90.00
_cell.angle_gamma   90.00
#
_symmetry.space_group_name_H-M   'P 1'
#
loop_
_entity.id
_entity.type
_entity.pdbx_description
1 polymer ?
#
loop_
_entity_poly.entity_id
_entity_poly.type
_entity_poly.pdbx_seq_one_letter_code
_entity_poly.pdbx_strand_id
1 'polypeptide(L)'
;MAVDVERRSVAPIIPPVKPRKLAKVPFVELADGRLQGVVSSGSDVERVYVSSIGAGSHGLSCSTNNNRPCGGLRGSYPCKHLQALLDEAVLQYGADRVARYLRIDVEEGRSLTAGLRAHHEPSPAATVFSSFLRHLAYLELPDTTAPVPELHWFPSVGAAH
;
A
#
# COMPACT_ATOMS: atom_id res chain seq x y z
N MET A 1 19.00 43.56 17.79
CA MET A 1 18.01 43.30 16.72
C MET A 1 17.85 41.79 16.62
N ALA A 2 16.71 41.26 17.05
CA ALA A 2 16.44 39.83 16.99
C ALA A 2 16.06 39.47 15.54
N VAL A 3 16.77 38.52 14.95
CA VAL A 3 16.39 37.91 13.67
C VAL A 3 15.23 36.96 13.95
N ASP A 4 14.07 37.32 13.43
CA ASP A 4 12.88 36.47 13.39
C ASP A 4 13.16 35.34 12.39
N VAL A 5 13.50 34.14 12.90
CA VAL A 5 13.65 32.95 12.05
C VAL A 5 12.24 32.46 11.74
N GLU A 6 11.74 32.92 10.60
CA GLU A 6 10.47 32.44 10.04
C GLU A 6 10.56 30.93 9.80
N ARG A 7 9.83 30.16 10.61
CA ARG A 7 9.72 28.70 10.46
C ARG A 7 8.92 28.40 9.19
N ARG A 8 9.63 28.23 8.07
CA ARG A 8 9.02 27.68 6.85
C ARG A 8 8.56 26.26 7.12
N SER A 9 7.27 26.00 6.90
CA SER A 9 6.75 24.64 6.79
C SER A 9 7.38 23.98 5.56
N VAL A 10 8.42 23.20 5.78
CA VAL A 10 9.04 22.40 4.72
C VAL A 10 8.23 21.10 4.61
N ALA A 11 7.51 20.92 3.51
CA ALA A 11 6.94 19.61 3.22
C ALA A 11 8.12 18.63 3.01
N PRO A 12 8.14 17.47 3.67
CA PRO A 12 9.19 16.48 3.43
C PRO A 12 9.17 16.09 1.95
N ILE A 13 10.34 16.15 1.32
CA ILE A 13 10.52 15.68 -0.05
C ILE A 13 10.23 14.18 -0.03
N ILE A 14 9.18 13.78 -0.75
CA ILE A 14 8.85 12.36 -0.92
C ILE A 14 9.93 11.80 -1.84
N PRO A 15 10.76 10.84 -1.38
CA PRO A 15 11.77 10.25 -2.23
C PRO A 15 11.08 9.61 -3.46
N PRO A 16 11.73 9.64 -4.63
CA PRO A 16 11.17 9.04 -5.84
C PRO A 16 10.83 7.57 -5.59
N VAL A 17 9.63 7.17 -6.03
CA VAL A 17 9.10 5.83 -5.83
C VAL A 17 10.06 4.83 -6.48
N LYS A 18 10.53 3.85 -5.69
CA LYS A 18 11.38 2.78 -6.21
C LYS A 18 10.65 2.00 -7.31
N PRO A 19 11.34 1.48 -8.34
CA PRO A 19 10.72 0.67 -9.39
C PRO A 19 9.88 -0.46 -8.78
N ARG A 20 8.60 -0.49 -9.13
CA ARG A 20 7.59 -1.39 -8.54
C ARG A 20 7.66 -2.76 -9.19
N LYS A 21 7.41 -3.83 -8.42
CA LYS A 21 7.15 -5.16 -8.97
C LYS A 21 5.69 -5.30 -9.39
N LEU A 22 5.26 -4.49 -10.36
CA LEU A 22 3.85 -4.44 -10.83
C LEU A 22 3.31 -5.81 -11.25
N ALA A 23 4.17 -6.65 -11.84
CA ALA A 23 3.79 -8.00 -12.24
C ALA A 23 3.35 -8.88 -11.05
N LYS A 24 3.88 -8.62 -9.84
CA LYS A 24 3.62 -9.45 -8.65
C LYS A 24 2.54 -8.86 -7.74
N VAL A 25 2.63 -7.56 -7.45
CA VAL A 25 1.68 -6.82 -6.62
C VAL A 25 1.24 -5.58 -7.39
N PRO A 26 0.25 -5.71 -8.29
CA PRO A 26 -0.20 -4.58 -9.11
C PRO A 26 -0.79 -3.44 -8.27
N PHE A 27 -1.37 -3.74 -7.11
CA PHE A 27 -2.06 -2.75 -6.29
C PHE A 27 -1.86 -3.00 -4.80
N VAL A 28 -1.57 -1.93 -4.07
CA VAL A 28 -1.45 -1.89 -2.62
C VAL A 28 -1.92 -0.53 -2.12
N GLU A 29 -2.63 -0.49 -1.00
CA GLU A 29 -3.08 0.74 -0.36
C GLU A 29 -3.20 0.58 1.16
N LEU A 30 -3.09 1.72 1.86
CA LEU A 30 -3.44 1.86 3.27
C LEU A 30 -4.76 2.65 3.31
N ALA A 31 -5.89 1.94 3.34
CA ALA A 31 -7.22 2.54 3.28
C ALA A 31 -8.21 1.80 4.18
N ASP A 32 -9.26 2.47 4.63
CA ASP A 32 -10.39 1.88 5.36
C ASP A 32 -9.98 1.02 6.58
N GLY A 33 -8.91 1.42 7.27
CA GLY A 33 -8.39 0.69 8.43
C GLY A 33 -7.73 -0.64 8.07
N ARG A 34 -7.33 -0.85 6.81
CA ARG A 34 -6.65 -2.07 6.34
C ARG A 34 -5.45 -1.73 5.47
N LEU A 35 -4.43 -2.56 5.56
CA LEU A 35 -3.46 -2.72 4.46
C LEU A 35 -4.11 -3.69 3.49
N GLN A 36 -4.38 -3.28 2.27
CA GLN A 36 -5.11 -4.09 1.30
C GLN A 36 -4.56 -3.94 -0.11
N GLY A 37 -4.83 -4.92 -0.95
CA GLY A 37 -4.39 -4.86 -2.34
C GLY A 37 -4.67 -6.12 -3.14
N VAL A 38 -4.10 -6.12 -4.34
CA VAL A 38 -4.23 -7.19 -5.33
C VAL A 38 -2.84 -7.78 -5.60
N VAL A 39 -2.76 -9.10 -5.56
CA VAL A 39 -1.53 -9.87 -5.76
C VAL A 39 -1.75 -10.87 -6.89
N SER A 40 -0.86 -10.88 -7.88
CA SER A 40 -0.96 -11.77 -9.03
C SER A 40 -0.80 -13.24 -8.60
N SER A 41 -1.63 -14.12 -9.18
CA SER A 41 -1.45 -15.56 -9.06
C SER A 41 -0.15 -15.98 -9.74
N GLY A 42 0.57 -16.93 -9.13
CA GLY A 42 1.79 -17.48 -9.71
C GLY A 42 1.53 -18.60 -10.73
N SER A 43 0.29 -19.05 -10.88
CA SER A 43 -0.06 -20.26 -11.66
C SER A 43 -1.04 -19.99 -12.80
N ASP A 44 -1.55 -18.77 -12.90
CA ASP A 44 -2.65 -18.40 -13.78
C ASP A 44 -2.64 -16.87 -13.89
N VAL A 45 -2.45 -16.35 -15.10
CA VAL A 45 -2.28 -14.91 -15.33
C VAL A 45 -3.59 -14.13 -15.17
N GLU A 46 -4.73 -14.77 -15.39
CA GLU A 46 -6.06 -14.14 -15.28
C GLU A 46 -6.58 -14.10 -13.85
N ARG A 47 -5.92 -14.86 -12.95
CA ARG A 47 -6.32 -14.95 -11.56
C ARG A 47 -5.51 -14.01 -10.69
N VAL A 48 -6.21 -13.26 -9.85
CA VAL A 48 -5.59 -12.43 -8.82
C VAL A 48 -6.13 -12.80 -7.44
N TYR A 49 -5.32 -12.56 -6.43
CA TYR A 49 -5.69 -12.66 -5.03
C TYR A 49 -5.91 -11.28 -4.44
N VAL A 50 -7.07 -11.09 -3.83
CA VAL A 50 -7.37 -9.93 -3.01
C VAL A 50 -6.95 -10.25 -1.59
N SER A 51 -6.04 -9.46 -1.05
CA SER A 51 -5.42 -9.70 0.25
C SER A 51 -5.58 -8.47 1.14
N SER A 52 -5.84 -8.66 2.42
CA SER A 52 -5.89 -7.57 3.39
C SER A 52 -5.48 -7.97 4.80
N ILE A 53 -4.97 -7.00 5.55
CA ILE A 53 -4.59 -7.07 6.96
C ILE A 53 -5.29 -5.92 7.69
N GLY A 54 -6.13 -6.24 8.68
CA GLY A 54 -6.79 -5.24 9.52
C GLY A 54 -5.80 -4.49 10.42
N ALA A 55 -5.90 -3.16 10.48
CA ALA A 55 -5.12 -2.34 11.39
C ALA A 55 -5.57 -2.56 12.84
N GLY A 56 -4.64 -2.87 13.73
CA GLY A 56 -4.91 -3.16 15.15
C GLY A 56 -5.51 -4.54 15.42
N SER A 57 -6.45 -5.04 14.59
CA SER A 57 -6.95 -6.43 14.72
C SER A 57 -5.94 -7.45 14.21
N HIS A 58 -5.14 -7.09 13.21
CA HIS A 58 -4.28 -8.00 12.45
C HIS A 58 -5.03 -9.17 11.83
N GLY A 59 -6.33 -8.99 11.58
CA GLY A 59 -7.18 -9.96 10.90
C GLY A 59 -6.77 -10.12 9.44
N LEU A 60 -6.48 -11.36 9.06
CA LEU A 60 -5.95 -11.73 7.77
C LEU A 60 -7.07 -12.20 6.83
N SER A 61 -7.13 -11.61 5.64
CA SER A 61 -8.01 -12.05 4.57
C SER A 61 -7.25 -12.26 3.28
N CYS A 62 -7.46 -13.39 2.61
CA CYS A 62 -6.93 -13.62 1.28
C CYS A 62 -7.82 -14.60 0.51
N SER A 63 -8.38 -14.13 -0.60
CA SER A 63 -9.21 -14.91 -1.52
C SER A 63 -8.93 -14.48 -2.95
N THR A 64 -9.36 -15.26 -3.93
CA THR A 64 -9.34 -14.83 -5.33
C THR A 64 -10.38 -13.73 -5.57
N ASN A 65 -10.29 -13.03 -6.71
CA ASN A 65 -11.29 -12.02 -7.13
C ASN A 65 -12.73 -12.56 -7.23
N ASN A 66 -12.93 -13.87 -7.35
CA ASN A 66 -14.25 -14.53 -7.27
C ASN A 66 -14.55 -15.17 -5.89
N ASN A 67 -13.93 -14.66 -4.82
CA ASN A 67 -14.13 -15.08 -3.43
C ASN A 67 -13.75 -16.55 -3.10
N ARG A 68 -12.94 -17.23 -3.92
CA ARG A 68 -12.41 -18.55 -3.56
C ARG A 68 -11.32 -18.38 -2.48
N PRO A 69 -11.41 -19.02 -1.30
CA PRO A 69 -10.42 -18.87 -0.24
C PRO A 69 -9.00 -19.26 -0.69
N CYS A 70 -7.99 -18.53 -0.21
CA CYS A 70 -6.61 -18.87 -0.47
C CYS A 70 -6.22 -20.15 0.29
N GLY A 71 -5.85 -21.23 -0.44
CA GLY A 71 -5.47 -22.50 0.19
C GLY A 71 -4.22 -22.44 1.09
N GLY A 72 -3.43 -21.36 0.97
CA GLY A 72 -2.27 -21.09 1.83
C GLY A 72 -2.57 -20.26 3.07
N LEU A 73 -3.80 -19.75 3.23
CA LEU A 73 -4.21 -19.04 4.44
C LEU A 73 -4.76 -20.07 5.44
N ARG A 74 -3.91 -20.52 6.36
CA ARG A 74 -4.25 -21.52 7.38
C ARG A 74 -3.87 -21.00 8.76
N GLY A 75 -4.86 -20.78 9.61
CA GLY A 75 -4.66 -20.35 10.99
C GLY A 75 -4.11 -18.92 11.10
N SER A 76 -3.08 -18.75 11.93
CA SER A 76 -2.52 -17.47 12.34
C SER A 76 -1.29 -17.03 11.54
N TYR A 77 -0.98 -17.67 10.42
CA TYR A 77 0.19 -17.30 9.61
C TYR A 77 -0.22 -16.59 8.31
N PRO A 78 0.39 -15.44 7.98
CA PRO A 78 0.19 -14.79 6.70
C PRO A 78 0.61 -15.70 5.55
N CYS A 79 -0.29 -15.92 4.59
CA CYS A 79 0.06 -16.64 3.37
C CYS A 79 1.06 -15.83 2.52
N LYS A 80 1.67 -16.46 1.52
CA LYS A 80 2.63 -15.79 0.63
C LYS A 80 2.09 -14.54 -0.07
N HIS A 81 0.78 -14.42 -0.27
CA HIS A 81 0.17 -13.22 -0.86
C HIS A 81 0.14 -12.06 0.13
N LEU A 82 -0.19 -12.33 1.39
CA LEU A 82 -0.17 -11.33 2.47
C LEU A 82 1.26 -10.86 2.76
N GLN A 83 2.24 -11.77 2.73
CA GLN A 83 3.66 -11.41 2.86
C GLN A 83 4.10 -10.50 1.71
N ALA A 84 3.81 -10.89 0.45
CA ALA A 84 4.14 -10.07 -0.72
C ALA A 84 3.45 -8.69 -0.68
N LEU A 85 2.21 -8.62 -0.21
CA LEU A 85 1.48 -7.37 -0.03
C LEU A 85 2.16 -6.46 1.01
N LEU A 86 2.58 -7.03 2.15
CA LEU A 86 3.27 -6.31 3.21
C LEU A 86 4.64 -5.79 2.75
N ASP A 87 5.40 -6.62 2.04
CA ASP A 87 6.69 -6.23 1.47
C ASP A 87 6.54 -5.08 0.46
N GLU A 88 5.53 -5.15 -0.42
CA GLU A 88 5.25 -4.07 -1.37
C GLU A 88 4.80 -2.80 -0.63
N ALA A 89 3.99 -2.91 0.42
CA ALA A 89 3.58 -1.75 1.22
C ALA A 89 4.79 -1.06 1.87
N VAL A 90 5.74 -1.82 2.41
CA VAL A 90 6.98 -1.28 2.96
C VAL A 90 7.81 -0.60 1.88
N LEU A 91 7.86 -1.17 0.68
CA LEU A 91 8.57 -0.58 -0.46
C LEU A 91 7.93 0.73 -0.95
N GLN A 92 6.59 0.83 -0.94
CA GLN A 92 5.84 2.02 -1.38
C GLN A 92 5.80 3.13 -0.32
N TYR A 93 5.53 2.76 0.92
CA TYR A 93 5.14 3.70 1.97
C TYR A 93 6.20 3.87 3.06
N GLY A 94 7.20 3.00 3.10
CA GLY A 94 8.19 2.92 4.18
C GLY A 94 7.71 2.09 5.36
N ALA A 95 8.65 1.42 6.04
CA ALA A 95 8.37 0.51 7.15
C ALA A 95 7.63 1.22 8.31
N ASP A 96 8.09 2.40 8.71
CA ASP A 96 7.53 3.14 9.85
C ASP A 96 6.07 3.51 9.63
N ARG A 97 5.74 3.95 8.41
CA ARG A 97 4.36 4.32 8.06
C ARG A 97 3.45 3.11 8.08
N VAL A 98 3.91 1.98 7.56
CA VAL A 98 3.14 0.72 7.55
C VAL A 98 2.97 0.18 8.98
N ALA A 99 4.03 0.16 9.79
CA ALA A 99 4.00 -0.28 11.17
C ALA A 99 3.04 0.57 12.01
N ARG A 100 3.14 1.90 11.91
CA ARG A 100 2.25 2.85 12.59
C ARG A 100 0.80 2.68 12.16
N TYR A 101 0.56 2.52 10.86
CA TYR A 101 -0.78 2.32 10.34
C TYR A 101 -1.40 1.03 10.86
N LEU A 102 -0.64 -0.07 10.83
CA LEU A 102 -1.09 -1.38 11.32
C LEU A 102 -1.13 -1.48 12.84
N ARG A 103 -0.54 -0.52 13.57
CA ARG A 103 -0.41 -0.50 15.04
C ARG A 103 0.47 -1.64 15.56
N ILE A 104 1.63 -1.79 14.93
CA ILE A 104 2.62 -2.81 15.25
C ILE A 104 3.85 -2.14 15.87
N ASP A 105 4.28 -2.62 17.03
CA ASP A 105 5.58 -2.29 17.60
C ASP A 105 6.61 -3.34 17.16
N VAL A 106 7.61 -2.90 16.40
CA VAL A 106 8.66 -3.78 15.87
C VAL A 106 10.00 -3.09 16.06
N GLU A 107 10.94 -3.80 16.67
CA GLU A 107 12.35 -3.37 16.77
C GLU A 107 12.92 -3.10 15.38
N GLU A 108 13.77 -2.08 15.29
CA GLU A 108 14.40 -1.66 14.04
C GLU A 108 15.15 -2.84 13.38
N GLY A 109 14.93 -3.04 12.08
CA GLY A 109 15.54 -4.14 11.32
C GLY A 109 14.85 -5.51 11.42
N ARG A 110 13.78 -5.68 12.22
CA ARG A 110 12.94 -6.89 12.19
C ARG A 110 11.83 -6.79 11.14
N SER A 111 11.40 -7.95 10.62
CA SER A 111 10.25 -8.01 9.70
C SER A 111 8.96 -7.60 10.40
N LEU A 112 8.16 -6.74 9.75
CA LEU A 112 6.84 -6.33 10.27
C LEU A 112 5.89 -7.51 10.50
N THR A 113 6.10 -8.62 9.78
CA THR A 113 5.35 -9.86 9.96
C THR A 113 5.42 -10.39 11.40
N ALA A 114 6.56 -10.19 12.07
CA ALA A 114 6.80 -10.70 13.42
C ALA A 114 5.98 -9.99 14.50
N GLY A 115 5.50 -8.77 14.24
CA GLY A 115 4.66 -8.04 15.20
C GLY A 115 3.16 -8.25 14.99
N LEU A 116 2.74 -8.95 13.94
CA LEU A 116 1.32 -9.22 13.68
C LEU A 116 0.76 -10.23 14.70
N ARG A 117 -0.37 -9.87 15.32
CA ARG A 117 -1.21 -10.80 16.11
C ARG A 117 -2.24 -11.47 15.20
N ALA A 118 -1.71 -12.20 14.22
CA ALA A 118 -2.48 -12.67 13.09
C ALA A 118 -3.55 -13.70 13.48
N HIS A 119 -4.73 -13.52 12.92
CA HIS A 119 -5.83 -14.48 12.96
C HIS A 119 -6.60 -14.39 11.65
N HIS A 120 -7.32 -15.45 11.28
CA HIS A 120 -8.12 -15.43 10.06
C HIS A 120 -9.38 -14.57 10.26
N GLU A 121 -9.57 -13.57 9.39
CA GLU A 121 -10.71 -12.66 9.40
C GLU A 121 -11.19 -12.48 7.94
N PRO A 122 -12.19 -13.26 7.49
CA PRO A 122 -12.73 -13.15 6.14
C PRO A 122 -13.27 -11.74 5.87
N SER A 123 -12.93 -11.20 4.70
CA SER A 123 -13.41 -9.91 4.21
C SER A 123 -13.82 -10.07 2.75
N PRO A 124 -14.91 -9.42 2.30
CA PRO A 124 -15.30 -9.45 0.89
C PRO A 124 -14.19 -8.88 -0.01
N ALA A 125 -13.90 -9.56 -1.12
CA ALA A 125 -12.88 -9.11 -2.07
C ALA A 125 -13.33 -7.89 -2.91
N ALA A 126 -14.65 -7.70 -3.06
CA ALA A 126 -15.23 -6.75 -4.00
C ALA A 126 -14.82 -5.29 -3.75
N THR A 127 -14.73 -4.86 -2.49
CA THR A 127 -14.37 -3.47 -2.14
C THR A 127 -12.94 -3.15 -2.58
N VAL A 128 -11.98 -4.00 -2.21
CA VAL A 128 -10.58 -3.83 -2.58
C VAL A 128 -10.41 -3.94 -4.10
N PHE A 129 -11.09 -4.90 -4.74
CA PHE A 129 -11.04 -5.06 -6.19
C PHE A 129 -11.62 -3.84 -6.92
N SER A 130 -12.67 -3.21 -6.41
CA SER A 130 -13.22 -1.97 -6.97
C SER A 130 -12.24 -0.80 -6.84
N SER A 131 -11.52 -0.69 -5.71
CA SER A 131 -10.44 0.30 -5.55
C SER A 131 -9.32 0.06 -6.58
N PHE A 132 -8.97 -1.21 -6.83
CA PHE A 132 -8.01 -1.58 -7.87
C PHE A 132 -8.48 -1.19 -9.28
N LEU A 133 -9.73 -1.48 -9.66
CA LEU A 133 -10.25 -1.10 -10.98
C LEU A 133 -10.24 0.42 -11.17
N ARG A 134 -10.60 1.17 -10.13
CA ARG A 134 -10.49 2.63 -10.14
C ARG A 134 -9.03 3.09 -10.30
N HIS A 135 -8.08 2.41 -9.67
CA HIS A 135 -6.66 2.69 -9.86
C HIS A 135 -6.21 2.47 -11.31
N LEU A 136 -6.64 1.38 -11.95
CA LEU A 136 -6.33 1.12 -13.36
C LEU A 136 -6.90 2.20 -14.28
N ALA A 137 -8.13 2.66 -14.03
CA ALA A 137 -8.73 3.74 -14.82
C ALA A 137 -7.91 5.03 -14.79
N TYR A 138 -7.19 5.31 -13.69
CA TYR A 138 -6.27 6.47 -13.64
C TYR A 138 -5.02 6.28 -14.50
N LEU A 139 -4.57 5.05 -14.71
CA LEU A 139 -3.41 4.75 -15.56
C LEU A 139 -3.74 4.82 -17.05
N GLU A 140 -5.03 4.81 -17.40
CA GLU A 140 -5.51 4.96 -18.78
C GLU A 140 -5.63 6.43 -19.21
N LEU A 141 -5.52 7.38 -18.27
CA LEU A 141 -5.51 8.80 -18.58
C LEU A 141 -4.21 9.18 -19.30
N PRO A 142 -4.28 10.00 -20.36
CA PRO A 142 -3.07 10.46 -21.03
C PRO A 142 -2.24 11.33 -20.09
N ASP A 143 -0.93 11.09 -20.07
CA ASP A 143 0.01 11.96 -19.36
C ASP A 143 -0.11 13.39 -19.89
N THR A 144 -0.10 14.36 -18.97
CA THR A 144 -0.14 15.78 -19.31
C THR A 144 0.92 16.55 -18.55
N THR A 145 1.61 17.44 -19.26
CA THR A 145 2.47 18.48 -18.68
C THR A 145 1.78 19.84 -18.68
N ALA A 146 0.50 19.90 -19.11
CA ALA A 146 -0.28 21.12 -19.05
C ALA A 146 -0.37 21.58 -17.58
N PRO A 147 -0.26 22.90 -17.33
CA PRO A 147 -0.36 23.43 -15.99
C PRO A 147 -1.72 23.06 -15.41
N VAL A 148 -1.71 22.34 -14.29
CA VAL A 148 -2.91 22.03 -13.51
C VAL A 148 -3.21 23.28 -12.69
N PRO A 149 -4.27 24.05 -12.99
CA PRO A 149 -4.52 25.32 -12.33
C PRO A 149 -4.59 25.14 -10.81
N GLU A 150 -5.16 24.05 -10.31
CA GLU A 150 -5.28 23.75 -8.87
C GLU A 150 -3.91 23.56 -8.18
N LEU A 151 -2.84 23.26 -8.93
CA LEU A 151 -1.49 23.11 -8.39
C LEU A 151 -0.74 24.45 -8.28
N HIS A 152 -1.31 25.58 -8.72
CA HIS A 152 -0.67 26.91 -8.64
C HIS A 152 -0.29 27.34 -7.21
N TRP A 153 -0.97 26.79 -6.20
CA TRP A 153 -0.68 27.08 -4.79
C TRP A 153 0.56 26.34 -4.27
N PHE A 154 1.02 25.29 -4.96
CA PHE A 154 2.24 24.58 -4.59
C PHE A 154 3.45 25.31 -5.18
N PRO A 155 4.38 25.81 -4.35
CA PRO A 155 5.56 26.48 -4.86
C PRO A 155 6.38 25.48 -5.71
N SER A 156 6.63 25.82 -6.97
CA SER A 156 7.46 25.07 -7.90
C SER A 156 8.95 25.23 -7.56
N VAL A 157 9.37 24.75 -6.39
CA VAL A 157 10.77 24.82 -5.99
C VAL A 157 11.51 23.67 -6.65
N GLY A 158 12.20 23.92 -7.77
CA GLY A 158 13.17 22.95 -8.32
C GLY A 158 13.32 22.83 -9.83
N ALA A 159 12.69 23.67 -10.64
CA ALA A 159 13.03 23.78 -12.07
C ALA A 159 13.81 25.07 -12.33
N ALA A 160 15.02 25.16 -11.78
CA ALA A 160 16.01 26.15 -12.21
C ALA A 160 17.19 25.36 -12.77
N HIS A 161 17.35 25.50 -14.10
CA HIS A 161 18.45 25.15 -15.00
C HIS A 161 19.63 24.33 -14.48
#